data_AF-A0AAW0K3G3-F1
#
_entry.id   AF-A0AAW0K3G3-F1
#
_cell.length_a   1.000
_cell.length_b   1.000
_cell.length_c   1.000
_cell.angle_alpha   90.00
_cell.angle_beta   90.00
_cell.angle_gamma   90.00
#
_symmetry.space_group_name_H-M   'P 1'
#
loop_
_entity.id
_entity.type
_entity.pdbx_description
1 polymer ?
#
loop_
_entity_poly.entity_id
_entity_poly.type
_entity_poly.pdbx_seq_one_letter_code
_entity_poly.pdbx_strand_id
1 'polypeptide(L)'
;SVASLFTLSLLKKINFKNTERPLCITFGSPLIGDEDLQEAISKYAAWNSCFLHVVSDQDPVPRVLFNGYQPFGTFLMFSKMGCSCFEDPRTILELLKATYSGSPGNQDPNPVFDVYGTFVKDINRKVICKDTTKLPERTTQPLRACIITQIVATGLKQPEQQRQNVDVNIIIKETEKREKLKPKREAFDPTKGLNDIKVNMAFLEQYKKLSIDNGMGYYDRYKIESCNGMTTIDMDLERYKKSLTIYWKDMVDQAEKRPQTVGAFLRTRSLFGGTNYRRMIEPLDIANYYNKGLSDYINNGRSEHYEKLEQWLKEMKETEKPSSSSGPNDLKKQNVKSSLTEDSCFWAHVEEALILCELLTGRESSAMNKESSKKKRKASAMDEESSKKKLVEFENYVYGLMKNYAVSSEIFLPKSSFMKWWGEYREIMGTSCSSPLANLIKNVENHKEYSKGTLVIPEM
;
A
#
# COMPACT_ATOMS: atom_id res chain seq x y z
N SER A 1 20.27 -26.26 4.98
CA SER A 1 19.93 -25.58 3.71
C SER A 1 18.76 -26.21 2.97
N VAL A 2 18.82 -27.50 2.60
CA VAL A 2 17.74 -28.15 1.83
C VAL A 2 16.38 -28.08 2.55
N ALA A 3 16.35 -28.33 3.86
CA ALA A 3 15.13 -28.20 4.66
C ALA A 3 14.50 -26.80 4.58
N SER A 4 15.32 -25.75 4.62
CA SER A 4 14.86 -24.36 4.51
C SER A 4 14.29 -24.07 3.11
N LEU A 5 14.98 -24.48 2.05
CA LEU A 5 14.49 -24.33 0.67
C LEU A 5 13.19 -25.11 0.43
N PHE A 6 13.12 -26.33 0.97
CA PHE A 6 11.90 -27.14 0.92
C PHE A 6 10.74 -26.45 1.65
N THR A 7 11.01 -25.87 2.82
CA THR A 7 10.01 -25.12 3.59
C THR A 7 9.54 -23.89 2.83
N LEU A 8 10.44 -23.11 2.19
CA LEU A 8 10.05 -21.99 1.32
C LEU A 8 9.15 -22.46 0.16
N SER A 9 9.49 -23.58 -0.47
CA SER A 9 8.67 -24.19 -1.53
C SER A 9 7.28 -24.59 -1.01
N LEU A 10 7.21 -25.10 0.23
CA LEU A 10 5.96 -25.46 0.89
C LEU A 10 5.13 -24.22 1.25
N LEU A 11 5.73 -23.19 1.84
CA LEU A 11 5.07 -21.93 2.20
C LEU A 11 4.48 -21.20 0.97
N LYS A 12 5.10 -21.36 -0.20
CA LYS A 12 4.56 -20.86 -1.48
C LYS A 12 3.26 -21.55 -1.90
N LYS A 13 3.08 -22.82 -1.53
CA LYS A 13 1.96 -23.69 -1.95
C LYS A 13 0.85 -23.82 -0.90
N ILE A 14 1.15 -23.66 0.38
CA ILE A 14 0.18 -23.82 1.47
C ILE A 14 -0.77 -22.63 1.56
N ASN A 15 -2.06 -22.93 1.74
CA ASN A 15 -3.06 -21.96 2.17
C ASN A 15 -3.17 -21.94 3.70
N PHE A 16 -2.68 -20.86 4.32
CA PHE A 16 -2.62 -20.69 5.77
C PHE A 16 -3.98 -20.49 6.46
N LYS A 17 -5.10 -20.52 5.73
CA LYS A 17 -6.44 -20.41 6.35
C LYS A 17 -6.80 -21.62 7.21
N ASN A 18 -6.36 -22.81 6.82
CA ASN A 18 -6.81 -24.08 7.39
C ASN A 18 -5.67 -25.01 7.83
N THR A 19 -4.41 -24.56 7.73
CA THR A 19 -3.23 -25.41 7.96
C THR A 19 -2.28 -24.72 8.92
N GLU A 20 -1.79 -25.47 9.92
CA GLU A 20 -0.72 -25.00 10.79
C GLU A 20 0.54 -24.65 10.00
N ARG A 21 1.29 -23.67 10.50
CA ARG A 21 2.53 -23.24 9.84
C ARG A 21 3.62 -24.28 10.05
N PRO A 22 4.39 -24.66 9.01
CA PRO A 22 5.55 -25.52 9.19
C PRO A 22 6.62 -24.78 10.00
N LEU A 23 7.34 -25.52 10.85
CA LEU A 23 8.53 -25.02 11.52
C LEU A 23 9.76 -25.75 10.98
N CYS A 24 10.65 -25.00 10.33
CA CYS A 24 11.93 -25.48 9.82
C CYS A 24 13.01 -25.23 10.86
N ILE A 25 13.55 -26.31 11.44
CA ILE A 25 14.69 -26.25 12.34
C ILE A 25 15.92 -26.76 11.59
N THR A 26 17.00 -25.98 11.61
CA THR A 26 18.28 -26.37 11.00
C THR A 26 19.41 -26.27 12.02
N PHE A 27 20.41 -27.14 11.89
CA PHE A 27 21.61 -27.15 12.73
C PHE A 27 22.83 -26.93 11.84
N GLY A 28 23.63 -25.91 12.13
CA GLY A 28 24.89 -25.66 11.42
C GLY A 28 24.74 -25.38 9.92
N SER A 29 23.55 -24.93 9.50
CA SER A 29 23.28 -24.67 8.09
C SER A 29 24.05 -23.44 7.63
N PRO A 30 24.68 -23.47 6.44
CA PRO A 30 25.12 -22.24 5.81
C PRO A 30 23.94 -21.29 5.55
N LEU A 31 24.26 -20.00 5.45
CA LEU A 31 23.31 -18.98 4.99
C LEU A 31 22.85 -19.32 3.56
N ILE A 32 21.59 -18.99 3.27
CA ILE A 32 20.99 -19.21 1.96
C ILE A 32 20.19 -17.97 1.56
N GLY A 33 20.21 -17.64 0.28
CA GLY A 33 19.54 -16.45 -0.24
C GLY A 33 20.35 -15.17 -0.11
N ASP A 34 20.07 -14.26 -1.01
CA ASP A 34 20.63 -12.92 -1.10
C ASP A 34 19.80 -11.91 -0.30
N GLU A 35 20.11 -10.63 -0.48
CA GLU A 35 19.38 -9.51 0.12
C GLU A 35 17.91 -9.48 -0.30
N ASP A 36 17.62 -9.75 -1.57
CA ASP A 36 16.26 -9.78 -2.08
C ASP A 36 15.41 -10.87 -1.42
N LEU A 37 15.95 -12.09 -1.25
CA LEU A 37 15.25 -13.16 -0.56
C LEU A 37 15.03 -12.83 0.92
N GLN A 38 16.06 -12.30 1.59
CA GLN A 38 15.96 -11.90 2.98
C GLN A 38 14.90 -10.82 3.18
N GLU A 39 14.88 -9.80 2.33
CA GLU A 39 13.90 -8.72 2.37
C GLU A 39 12.48 -9.26 2.14
N ALA A 40 12.29 -10.12 1.13
CA ALA A 40 10.99 -10.72 0.82
C ALA A 40 10.43 -11.55 1.98
N ILE A 41 11.27 -12.33 2.67
CA ILE A 41 10.85 -13.12 3.84
C ILE A 41 10.59 -12.21 5.05
N SER A 42 11.45 -11.22 5.28
CA SER A 42 11.38 -10.34 6.46
C SER A 42 10.18 -9.39 6.40
N LYS A 43 9.76 -9.00 5.20
CA LYS A 43 8.53 -8.22 4.96
C LYS A 43 7.26 -8.96 5.40
N TYR A 44 7.30 -10.30 5.50
CA TYR A 44 6.18 -11.10 5.97
C TYR A 44 6.54 -11.94 7.20
N ALA A 45 6.31 -11.36 8.38
CA ALA A 45 6.64 -11.95 9.68
C ALA A 45 6.16 -13.41 9.87
N ALA A 46 5.03 -13.79 9.27
CA ALA A 46 4.50 -15.15 9.35
C ALA A 46 5.35 -16.19 8.60
N TRP A 47 6.06 -15.80 7.54
CA TRP A 47 7.06 -16.67 6.90
C TRP A 47 8.37 -16.64 7.67
N ASN A 48 8.82 -15.46 8.09
CA ASN A 48 10.05 -15.34 8.87
C ASN A 48 10.01 -16.20 10.15
N SER A 49 8.86 -16.26 10.83
CA SER A 49 8.66 -17.07 12.03
C SER A 49 8.65 -18.59 11.80
N CYS A 50 8.71 -19.06 10.55
CA CYS A 50 8.74 -20.49 10.22
C CYS A 50 10.15 -21.08 10.26
N PHE A 51 11.19 -20.26 10.51
CA PHE A 51 12.59 -20.69 10.42
C PHE A 51 13.32 -20.48 11.74
N LEU A 52 13.93 -21.56 12.25
CA LEU A 52 14.82 -21.55 13.40
C LEU A 52 16.18 -22.15 13.01
N HIS A 53 17.22 -21.32 13.02
CA HIS A 53 18.58 -21.69 12.67
C HIS A 53 19.42 -21.83 13.95
N VAL A 54 19.81 -23.05 14.29
CA VAL A 54 20.61 -23.36 15.47
C VAL A 54 22.09 -23.35 15.10
N VAL A 55 22.86 -22.47 15.75
CA VAL A 55 24.27 -22.20 15.42
C VAL A 55 25.14 -22.28 16.68
N SER A 56 26.21 -23.07 16.61
CA SER A 56 27.22 -23.10 17.66
C SER A 56 28.25 -21.99 17.46
N ASP A 57 28.78 -21.47 18.57
CA ASP A 57 29.98 -20.64 18.60
C ASP A 57 31.24 -21.35 18.06
N GLN A 58 31.23 -22.69 17.97
CA GLN A 58 32.31 -23.51 17.43
C GLN A 58 32.09 -23.97 15.98
N ASP A 59 30.92 -23.74 15.39
CA ASP A 59 30.64 -24.20 14.01
C ASP A 59 31.11 -23.15 12.98
N PRO A 60 32.09 -23.47 12.12
CA PRO A 60 32.52 -22.57 11.06
C PRO A 60 31.56 -22.52 9.88
N VAL A 61 30.72 -23.54 9.64
CA VAL A 61 29.94 -23.70 8.40
C VAL A 61 29.00 -22.53 8.10
N PRO A 62 28.22 -22.00 9.07
CA PRO A 62 27.39 -20.80 8.88
C PRO A 62 28.19 -19.53 8.55
N ARG A 63 29.52 -19.57 8.65
CA ARG A 63 30.43 -18.43 8.57
C ARG A 63 31.31 -18.44 7.31
N VAL A 64 31.28 -19.51 6.52
CA VAL A 64 32.12 -19.62 5.31
C VAL A 64 31.54 -18.84 4.12
N LEU A 65 30.24 -18.54 4.13
CA LEU A 65 29.51 -17.98 2.98
C LEU A 65 28.96 -16.57 3.22
N PHE A 66 29.81 -15.61 3.62
CA PHE A 66 29.39 -14.21 3.80
C PHE A 66 29.32 -13.37 2.51
N ASN A 67 29.82 -13.90 1.39
CA ASN A 67 29.87 -13.16 0.12
C ASN A 67 28.53 -13.28 -0.62
N GLY A 68 27.62 -12.35 -0.34
CA GLY A 68 26.35 -12.19 -1.05
C GLY A 68 25.14 -12.89 -0.42
N TYR A 69 25.33 -13.63 0.67
CA TYR A 69 24.24 -14.30 1.38
C TYR A 69 23.79 -13.53 2.63
N GLN A 70 22.48 -13.53 2.90
CA GLN A 70 21.89 -12.83 4.04
C GLN A 70 21.12 -13.78 4.97
N PRO A 71 21.14 -13.55 6.29
CA PRO A 71 20.36 -14.33 7.24
C PRO A 71 18.88 -13.93 7.23
N PHE A 72 17.98 -14.91 7.31
CA PHE A 72 16.55 -14.71 7.56
C PHE A 72 16.06 -15.70 8.62
N GLY A 73 14.89 -15.45 9.19
CA GLY A 73 14.34 -16.25 10.28
C GLY A 73 14.99 -15.94 11.63
N THR A 74 14.72 -16.81 12.60
CA THR A 74 15.27 -16.69 13.95
C THR A 74 16.54 -17.53 14.07
N PHE A 75 17.61 -16.95 14.59
CA PHE A 75 18.87 -17.66 14.87
C PHE A 75 19.01 -17.90 16.38
N LEU A 76 19.06 -19.17 16.78
CA LEU A 76 19.43 -19.61 18.12
C LEU A 76 20.93 -19.86 18.15
N MET A 77 21.68 -18.89 18.68
CA MET A 77 23.13 -19.01 18.86
C MET A 77 23.43 -19.55 20.26
N PHE A 78 24.33 -20.52 20.36
CA PHE A 78 24.70 -21.11 21.64
C PHE A 78 26.20 -21.32 21.80
N SER A 79 26.62 -21.31 23.05
CA SER A 79 27.99 -21.57 23.51
C SER A 79 27.95 -22.31 24.85
N LYS A 80 29.13 -22.56 25.42
CA LYS A 80 29.24 -23.07 26.81
C LYS A 80 28.61 -22.11 27.84
N MET A 81 28.50 -20.82 27.53
CA MET A 81 27.95 -19.78 28.40
C MET A 81 26.41 -19.72 28.39
N GLY A 82 25.77 -20.30 27.38
CA GLY A 82 24.31 -20.29 27.27
C GLY A 82 23.84 -20.27 25.81
N CYS A 83 22.61 -19.82 25.60
CA CYS A 83 22.05 -19.62 24.27
C CYS A 83 21.18 -18.38 24.22
N SER A 84 21.03 -17.77 23.05
CA SER A 84 20.16 -16.62 22.82
C SER A 84 19.63 -16.59 21.39
N CYS A 85 18.41 -16.05 21.25
CA CYS A 85 17.74 -15.93 19.96
C CYS A 85 17.90 -14.51 19.40
N PHE A 86 18.14 -14.42 18.10
CA PHE A 86 18.23 -13.17 17.35
C PHE A 86 17.36 -13.25 16.10
N GLU A 87 16.70 -12.15 15.76
CA GLU A 87 15.85 -12.05 14.57
C GLU A 87 16.30 -10.93 13.62
N ASP A 88 17.09 -9.96 14.09
CA ASP A 88 17.60 -8.86 13.26
C ASP A 88 18.71 -9.38 12.32
N PRO A 89 18.52 -9.38 11.00
CA PRO A 89 19.48 -9.96 10.05
C PRO A 89 20.88 -9.34 10.16
N ARG A 90 20.95 -8.03 10.40
CA ARG A 90 22.21 -7.31 10.51
C ARG A 90 22.96 -7.69 11.80
N THR A 91 22.27 -7.74 12.94
CA THR A 91 22.85 -8.25 14.21
C THR A 91 23.30 -9.69 14.06
N ILE A 92 22.51 -10.56 13.42
CA ILE A 92 22.91 -11.96 13.15
C ILE A 92 24.20 -12.00 12.34
N LEU A 93 24.28 -11.23 11.26
CA LEU A 93 25.46 -11.19 10.39
C LEU A 93 26.71 -10.69 11.14
N GLU A 94 26.56 -9.64 11.95
CA GLU A 94 27.63 -9.11 12.80
C GLU A 94 28.11 -10.14 13.83
N LEU A 95 27.19 -10.87 14.48
CA LEU A 95 27.52 -11.92 15.45
C LEU A 95 28.23 -13.12 14.79
N LEU A 96 27.76 -13.56 13.62
CA LEU A 96 28.41 -14.63 12.86
C LEU A 96 29.84 -14.26 12.44
N LYS A 97 30.08 -13.00 12.07
CA LYS A 97 31.42 -12.49 11.75
C LYS A 97 32.30 -12.39 13.00
N ALA A 98 31.77 -11.87 14.10
CA ALA A 98 32.51 -11.69 15.34
C ALA A 98 32.95 -13.02 15.96
N THR A 99 32.10 -14.05 15.88
CA THR A 99 32.42 -15.40 16.39
C THR A 99 33.47 -16.13 15.53
N TYR A 100 33.61 -15.78 14.24
CA TYR A 100 34.60 -16.38 13.32
C TYR A 100 36.05 -15.96 13.63
N SER A 101 36.28 -14.78 14.23
CA SER A 101 37.62 -14.20 14.43
C SER A 101 38.44 -14.80 15.58
N GLY A 102 37.99 -15.90 16.19
CA GLY A 102 38.80 -16.71 17.12
C GLY A 102 39.71 -17.65 16.33
N SER A 103 41.02 -17.61 16.57
CA SER A 103 41.99 -18.44 15.83
C SER A 103 41.57 -19.92 15.84
N PRO A 104 41.42 -20.58 14.68
CA PRO A 104 41.16 -22.01 14.64
C PRO A 104 42.47 -22.70 15.00
N GLY A 105 42.66 -23.02 16.28
CA GLY A 105 43.61 -24.06 16.61
C GLY A 105 43.19 -25.30 15.82
N ASN A 106 44.13 -25.91 15.07
CA ASN A 106 43.93 -27.11 14.25
C ASN A 106 43.07 -28.16 14.98
N GLN A 107 41.75 -28.08 14.85
CA GLN A 107 40.82 -29.05 15.36
C GLN A 107 40.05 -29.59 14.17
N ASP A 108 40.08 -30.92 14.08
CA ASP A 108 39.26 -31.76 13.23
C ASP A 108 37.83 -31.16 13.15
N PRO A 109 37.18 -31.04 11.97
CA PRO A 109 35.80 -30.59 11.86
C PRO A 109 34.76 -31.60 12.37
N ASN A 110 35.14 -32.87 12.61
CA ASN A 110 34.24 -33.91 13.13
C ASN A 110 33.54 -33.65 14.49
N PRO A 111 34.12 -32.97 15.51
CA PRO A 111 33.49 -32.76 16.80
C PRO A 111 32.37 -31.71 16.78
N VAL A 112 32.18 -30.94 15.70
CA VAL A 112 31.11 -29.93 15.60
C VAL A 112 29.71 -30.57 15.65
N PHE A 113 29.54 -31.76 15.07
CA PHE A 113 28.26 -32.48 15.11
C PHE A 113 27.91 -32.98 16.52
N ASP A 114 28.92 -33.43 17.28
CA ASP A 114 28.74 -33.86 18.66
C ASP A 114 28.33 -32.72 19.59
N VAL A 115 28.75 -31.48 19.28
CA VAL A 115 28.37 -30.26 20.02
C VAL A 115 26.86 -30.01 19.92
N TYR A 116 26.26 -30.15 18.74
CA TYR A 116 24.81 -29.99 18.57
C TYR A 116 24.00 -31.05 19.33
N GLY A 117 24.44 -32.32 19.25
CA GLY A 117 23.79 -33.41 19.97
C GLY A 117 23.87 -33.24 21.49
N THR A 118 25.02 -32.80 22.00
CA THR A 118 25.23 -32.50 23.42
C THR A 118 24.39 -31.30 23.86
N PHE A 119 24.35 -30.24 23.07
CA PHE A 119 23.55 -29.05 23.33
C PHE A 119 22.05 -29.36 23.45
N VAL A 120 21.50 -30.17 22.55
CA VAL A 120 20.08 -30.57 22.60
C VAL A 120 19.78 -31.34 23.90
N LYS A 121 20.68 -32.25 24.30
CA LYS A 121 20.57 -32.98 25.58
C LYS A 121 20.68 -32.04 26.78
N ASP A 122 21.59 -31.06 26.72
CA ASP A 122 21.82 -30.09 27.78
C ASP A 122 20.67 -29.10 27.92
N ILE A 123 20.05 -28.63 26.84
CA ILE A 123 18.82 -27.83 26.91
C ILE A 123 17.72 -28.61 27.61
N ASN A 124 17.53 -29.88 27.24
CA ASN A 124 16.51 -30.71 27.87
C ASN A 124 16.75 -30.87 29.38
N ARG A 125 18.01 -30.84 29.83
CA ARG A 125 18.41 -30.85 31.24
C ARG A 125 18.32 -29.47 31.90
N LYS A 126 18.70 -28.39 31.21
CA LYS A 126 18.76 -27.01 31.72
C LYS A 126 17.41 -26.30 31.78
N VAL A 127 16.38 -26.76 31.06
CA VAL A 127 14.99 -26.30 31.30
C VAL A 127 14.55 -26.57 32.76
N ILE A 128 15.27 -27.45 33.48
CA ILE A 128 15.06 -27.74 34.92
C ILE A 128 15.89 -26.82 35.85
N CYS A 129 16.91 -26.11 35.35
CA CYS A 129 17.77 -25.24 36.17
C CYS A 129 17.95 -23.85 35.53
N LYS A 130 17.21 -22.86 36.03
CA LYS A 130 17.49 -21.43 35.82
C LYS A 130 18.84 -21.09 36.47
N ASP A 131 19.93 -21.23 35.75
CA ASP A 131 21.24 -20.83 36.24
C ASP A 131 21.47 -19.34 35.97
N THR A 132 21.14 -18.52 36.97
CA THR A 132 21.50 -17.11 37.07
C THR A 132 22.95 -16.99 37.51
N THR A 133 23.91 -17.14 36.60
CA THR A 133 25.32 -16.87 36.93
C THR A 133 25.88 -15.66 36.20
N LYS A 134 26.06 -14.60 37.01
CA LYS A 134 26.93 -13.42 36.89
C LYS A 134 26.64 -12.46 35.72
N LEU A 135 25.68 -11.58 35.97
CA LEU A 135 25.51 -10.30 35.26
C LEU A 135 26.83 -9.49 35.32
N PRO A 136 27.45 -9.10 34.20
CA PRO A 136 28.55 -8.15 34.22
C PRO A 136 27.99 -6.73 34.38
N GLU A 137 28.50 -6.04 35.40
CA GLU A 137 28.34 -4.61 35.69
C GLU A 137 26.91 -4.06 35.82
N ARG A 138 26.73 -3.24 36.86
CA ARG A 138 25.51 -2.50 37.21
C ARG A 138 25.20 -1.48 36.10
N THR A 139 24.66 -1.93 34.98
CA THR A 139 24.27 -1.08 33.86
C THR A 139 22.95 -0.40 34.19
N THR A 140 22.91 0.94 34.11
CA THR A 140 21.76 1.76 34.54
C THR A 140 20.54 1.66 33.60
N GLN A 141 20.64 0.96 32.47
CA GLN A 141 19.58 0.84 31.46
C GLN A 141 19.17 -0.63 31.20
N PRO A 142 17.92 -1.03 31.50
CA PRO A 142 17.45 -2.43 31.38
C PRO A 142 17.59 -3.05 29.99
N LEU A 143 17.30 -2.29 28.92
CA LEU A 143 17.42 -2.76 27.54
C LEU A 143 18.87 -3.15 27.20
N ARG A 144 19.82 -2.29 27.56
CA ARG A 144 21.25 -2.51 27.31
C ARG A 144 21.77 -3.70 28.11
N ALA A 145 21.34 -3.87 29.36
CA ALA A 145 21.68 -5.02 30.19
C ALA A 145 21.17 -6.35 29.58
N CYS A 146 19.95 -6.34 29.02
CA CYS A 146 19.38 -7.49 28.32
C CYS A 146 20.20 -7.86 27.08
N ILE A 147 20.52 -6.87 26.22
CA ILE A 147 21.35 -7.07 25.01
C ILE A 147 22.73 -7.62 25.37
N ILE A 148 23.37 -7.07 26.40
CA ILE A 148 24.67 -7.56 26.89
C ILE A 148 24.56 -9.03 27.31
N THR A 149 23.52 -9.39 28.06
CA THR A 149 23.30 -10.76 28.54
C THR A 149 23.13 -11.72 27.36
N GLN A 150 22.34 -11.34 26.35
CA GLN A 150 22.14 -12.13 25.14
C GLN A 150 23.45 -12.35 24.38
N ILE A 151 24.25 -11.31 24.19
CA ILE A 151 25.52 -11.39 23.47
C ILE A 151 26.54 -12.25 24.23
N VAL A 152 26.61 -12.13 25.57
CA VAL A 152 27.49 -12.99 26.39
C VAL A 152 27.13 -14.46 26.26
N ALA A 153 25.84 -14.79 26.19
CA ALA A 153 25.39 -16.18 25.98
C ALA A 153 25.87 -16.78 24.65
N THR A 154 26.16 -15.95 23.64
CA THR A 154 26.73 -16.39 22.35
C THR A 154 28.23 -16.71 22.39
N GLY A 155 28.89 -16.47 23.53
CA GLY A 155 30.34 -16.70 23.71
C GLY A 155 31.21 -15.48 23.39
N LEU A 156 30.60 -14.35 22.99
CA LEU A 156 31.29 -13.08 22.75
C LEU A 156 31.41 -12.28 24.07
N LYS A 157 32.64 -11.88 24.42
CA LYS A 157 33.14 -11.42 25.75
C LYS A 157 33.75 -12.51 26.63
N GLN A 158 34.89 -13.07 26.20
CA GLN A 158 35.82 -13.69 27.14
C GLN A 158 36.63 -12.60 27.86
N PRO A 159 36.88 -12.69 29.19
CA PRO A 159 37.68 -11.72 29.94
C PRO A 159 39.11 -11.50 29.41
N GLU A 160 39.61 -12.41 28.57
CA GLU A 160 41.03 -12.55 28.25
C GLU A 160 41.45 -11.89 26.92
N GLN A 161 40.53 -11.35 26.11
CA GLN A 161 40.86 -10.79 24.78
C GLN A 161 40.41 -9.33 24.58
N GLN A 162 41.35 -8.39 24.63
CA GLN A 162 41.08 -6.95 24.51
C GLN A 162 40.65 -6.48 23.11
N ARG A 163 41.05 -7.17 22.02
CA ARG A 163 40.68 -6.76 20.65
C ARG A 163 39.21 -7.07 20.30
N GLN A 164 38.66 -8.19 20.78
CA GLN A 164 37.24 -8.55 20.56
C GLN A 164 36.27 -7.62 21.31
N ASN A 165 36.72 -6.95 22.37
CA ASN A 165 35.86 -6.06 23.19
C ASN A 165 35.41 -4.79 22.45
N VAL A 166 36.14 -4.31 21.43
CA VAL A 166 35.76 -3.10 20.68
C VAL A 166 34.61 -3.41 19.71
N ASP A 167 34.72 -4.51 18.94
CA ASP A 167 33.68 -4.94 18.00
C ASP A 167 32.37 -5.29 18.72
N VAL A 168 32.45 -5.98 19.88
CA VAL A 168 31.25 -6.33 20.66
C VAL A 168 30.51 -5.10 21.19
N ASN A 169 31.24 -4.06 21.62
CA ASN A 169 30.60 -2.81 22.07
C ASN A 169 29.89 -2.06 20.94
N ILE A 170 30.40 -2.16 19.71
CA ILE A 170 29.74 -1.61 18.51
C ILE A 170 28.44 -2.38 18.24
N ILE A 171 28.48 -3.71 18.27
CA ILE A 171 27.29 -4.58 18.08
C ILE A 171 26.21 -4.27 19.13
N ILE A 172 26.60 -4.11 20.40
CA ILE A 172 25.66 -3.73 21.48
C ILE A 172 24.97 -2.40 21.17
N LYS A 173 25.75 -1.38 20.78
CA LYS A 173 25.24 -0.02 20.52
C LYS A 173 24.30 0.01 19.31
N GLU A 174 24.67 -0.66 18.23
CA GLU A 174 23.85 -0.71 17.01
C GLU A 174 22.58 -1.54 17.22
N THR A 175 22.67 -2.66 17.95
CA THR A 175 21.50 -3.46 18.34
C THR A 175 20.55 -2.63 19.21
N GLU A 176 21.06 -1.89 20.20
CA GLU A 176 20.24 -1.03 21.05
C GLU A 176 19.53 0.07 20.25
N LYS A 177 20.23 0.68 19.28
CA LYS A 177 19.65 1.69 18.39
C LYS A 177 18.53 1.11 17.54
N ARG A 178 18.71 -0.10 16.99
CA ARG A 178 17.70 -0.78 16.16
C ARG A 178 16.48 -1.18 16.98
N GLU A 179 16.67 -1.73 18.17
CA GLU A 179 15.56 -2.08 19.08
C GLU A 179 14.72 -0.85 19.48
N LYS A 180 15.35 0.32 19.67
CA LYS A 180 14.63 1.59 19.93
C LYS A 180 13.86 2.11 18.71
N LEU A 181 14.33 1.80 17.50
CA LEU A 181 13.73 2.24 16.23
C LEU A 181 12.67 1.28 15.69
N LYS A 182 12.55 0.06 16.24
CA LYS A 182 11.53 -0.91 15.82
C LYS A 182 10.13 -0.35 16.12
N PRO A 183 9.30 -0.06 15.11
CA PRO A 183 7.93 0.37 15.36
C PRO A 183 7.15 -0.80 15.98
N LYS A 184 6.54 -0.58 17.14
CA LYS A 184 5.54 -1.49 17.73
C LYS A 184 4.25 -1.43 16.90
N ARG A 185 4.29 -1.89 15.65
CA ARG A 185 3.07 -2.08 14.87
C ARG A 185 2.52 -3.46 15.22
N GLU A 186 1.33 -3.49 15.81
CA GLU A 186 0.56 -4.73 15.89
C GLU A 186 0.49 -5.36 14.49
N ALA A 187 0.58 -6.69 14.41
CA ALA A 187 0.38 -7.39 13.16
C ALA A 187 -0.98 -6.97 12.60
N PHE A 188 -0.98 -6.39 11.39
CA PHE A 188 -2.23 -5.93 10.83
C PHE A 188 -3.15 -7.11 10.53
N ASP A 189 -4.38 -6.95 10.98
CA ASP A 189 -5.46 -7.88 10.76
C ASP A 189 -6.49 -7.25 9.81
N PRO A 190 -6.63 -7.74 8.57
CA PRO A 190 -7.60 -7.20 7.60
C PRO A 190 -9.06 -7.37 8.04
N THR A 191 -9.32 -8.19 9.07
CA THR A 191 -10.67 -8.40 9.64
C THR A 191 -10.97 -7.44 10.80
N LYS A 192 -9.93 -6.97 11.49
CA LYS A 192 -10.03 -5.98 12.57
C LYS A 192 -10.44 -4.63 11.99
N GLY A 193 -11.52 -4.05 12.50
CA GLY A 193 -12.05 -2.76 12.02
C GLY A 193 -12.85 -2.84 10.71
N LEU A 194 -13.08 -4.03 10.13
CA LEU A 194 -13.86 -4.14 8.89
C LEU A 194 -15.30 -3.61 9.03
N ASN A 195 -15.91 -3.79 10.21
CA ASN A 195 -17.23 -3.23 10.50
C ASN A 195 -17.20 -1.70 10.53
N ASP A 196 -16.18 -1.10 11.14
CA ASP A 196 -16.01 0.36 11.17
C ASP A 196 -15.83 0.90 9.75
N ILE A 197 -15.05 0.22 8.91
CA ILE A 197 -14.87 0.55 7.50
C ILE A 197 -16.19 0.48 6.71
N LYS A 198 -17.04 -0.52 6.98
CA LYS A 198 -18.38 -0.61 6.38
C LYS A 198 -19.29 0.53 6.83
N VAL A 199 -19.27 0.87 8.12
CA VAL A 199 -20.03 2.00 8.68
C VAL A 199 -19.59 3.31 8.03
N ASN A 200 -18.28 3.53 7.89
CA ASN A 200 -17.73 4.72 7.25
C ASN A 200 -18.14 4.80 5.76
N MET A 201 -18.13 3.68 5.03
CA MET A 201 -18.63 3.65 3.65
C MET A 201 -20.12 3.95 3.56
N ALA A 202 -20.94 3.39 4.45
CA ALA A 202 -22.38 3.65 4.49
C ALA A 202 -22.69 5.13 4.76
N PHE A 203 -21.91 5.78 5.62
CA PHE A 203 -22.02 7.23 5.83
C PHE A 203 -21.76 8.02 4.54
N LEU A 204 -20.77 7.62 3.74
CA LEU A 204 -20.50 8.29 2.45
C LEU A 204 -21.59 8.05 1.42
N GLU A 205 -22.17 6.86 1.39
CA GLU A 205 -23.34 6.58 0.56
C GLU A 205 -24.53 7.47 0.95
N GLN A 206 -24.73 7.68 2.26
CA GLN A 206 -25.75 8.61 2.77
C GLN A 206 -25.43 10.07 2.41
N TYR A 207 -24.19 10.52 2.60
CA TYR A 207 -23.75 11.87 2.19
C TYR A 207 -23.96 12.09 0.70
N LYS A 208 -23.61 11.09 -0.13
CA LYS A 208 -23.82 11.12 -1.57
C LYS A 208 -25.30 11.29 -1.91
N LYS A 209 -26.17 10.48 -1.30
CA LYS A 209 -27.63 10.57 -1.49
C LYS A 209 -28.17 11.96 -1.13
N LEU A 210 -27.82 12.48 0.05
CA LEU A 210 -28.24 13.81 0.50
C LEU A 210 -27.78 14.92 -0.46
N SER A 211 -26.58 14.79 -1.01
CA SER A 211 -26.02 15.75 -1.97
C SER A 211 -26.74 15.74 -3.32
N ILE A 212 -27.21 14.56 -3.75
CA ILE A 212 -28.04 14.40 -4.94
C ILE A 212 -29.43 15.00 -4.71
N ASP A 213 -30.04 14.74 -3.54
CA ASP A 213 -31.36 15.28 -3.18
C ASP A 213 -31.34 16.83 -3.13
N ASN A 214 -30.19 17.42 -2.79
CA ASN A 214 -29.95 18.87 -2.83
C ASN A 214 -29.62 19.43 -4.23
N GLY A 215 -29.59 18.59 -5.27
CA GLY A 215 -29.43 18.99 -6.67
C GLY A 215 -28.01 19.42 -7.08
N MET A 216 -26.97 19.05 -6.30
CA MET A 216 -25.59 19.48 -6.53
C MET A 216 -24.63 18.31 -6.83
N GLY A 217 -24.84 17.15 -6.20
CA GLY A 217 -23.90 16.04 -6.29
C GLY A 217 -22.81 16.16 -5.23
N TYR A 218 -22.29 15.02 -4.80
CA TYR A 218 -21.43 14.95 -3.62
C TYR A 218 -20.03 15.51 -3.84
N TYR A 219 -19.50 15.41 -5.07
CA TYR A 219 -18.23 16.01 -5.47
C TYR A 219 -18.27 17.53 -5.33
N ASP A 220 -19.23 18.16 -6.01
CA ASP A 220 -19.39 19.61 -6.03
C ASP A 220 -19.73 20.17 -4.65
N ARG A 221 -20.61 19.49 -3.91
CA ARG A 221 -20.95 19.85 -2.53
C ARG A 221 -19.71 19.87 -1.64
N TYR A 222 -18.93 18.79 -1.67
CA TYR A 222 -17.69 18.69 -0.90
C TYR A 222 -16.65 19.74 -1.30
N LYS A 223 -16.51 19.99 -2.61
CA LYS A 223 -15.61 21.02 -3.15
C LYS A 223 -15.99 22.42 -2.65
N ILE A 224 -17.28 22.73 -2.52
CA ILE A 224 -17.75 24.03 -2.01
C ILE A 224 -17.62 24.12 -0.49
N GLU A 225 -18.05 23.09 0.24
CA GLU A 225 -18.02 23.06 1.71
C GLU A 225 -16.58 23.14 2.25
N SER A 226 -15.61 22.51 1.59
CA SER A 226 -14.19 22.62 1.94
C SER A 226 -13.61 24.04 1.78
N CYS A 227 -14.24 24.92 1.00
CA CYS A 227 -13.83 26.32 0.82
C CYS A 227 -14.51 27.29 1.80
N ASN A 228 -15.73 26.99 2.27
CA ASN A 228 -16.61 27.94 2.96
C ASN A 228 -16.71 27.77 4.49
N GLY A 229 -15.90 26.88 5.08
CA GLY A 229 -15.94 26.58 6.52
C GLY A 229 -16.81 25.36 6.83
N MET A 230 -16.29 24.47 7.67
CA MET A 230 -16.75 23.09 7.82
C MET A 230 -18.00 22.99 8.72
N THR A 231 -19.09 22.40 8.23
CA THR A 231 -20.25 22.04 9.08
C THR A 231 -19.92 20.80 9.94
N THR A 232 -20.76 20.47 10.93
CA THR A 232 -20.58 19.25 11.74
C THR A 232 -20.60 17.97 10.90
N ILE A 233 -21.44 17.93 9.86
CA ILE A 233 -21.52 16.81 8.90
C ILE A 233 -20.19 16.66 8.14
N ASP A 234 -19.56 17.78 7.79
CA ASP A 234 -18.31 17.81 7.03
C ASP A 234 -17.11 17.37 7.89
N MET A 235 -17.13 17.70 9.19
CA MET A 235 -16.11 17.20 10.14
C MET A 235 -16.17 15.68 10.29
N ASP A 236 -17.39 15.12 10.34
CA ASP A 236 -17.58 13.66 10.40
C ASP A 236 -17.19 13.01 9.07
N LEU A 237 -17.53 13.63 7.95
CA LEU A 237 -17.10 13.19 6.61
C LEU A 237 -15.58 13.06 6.51
N GLU A 238 -14.83 14.09 6.93
CA GLU A 238 -13.36 14.04 6.94
C GLU A 238 -12.81 12.94 7.85
N ARG A 239 -13.42 12.76 9.02
CA ARG A 239 -13.03 11.70 9.95
C ARG A 239 -13.19 10.33 9.30
N TYR A 240 -14.32 10.08 8.65
CA TYR A 240 -14.62 8.80 8.01
C TYR A 240 -13.76 8.58 6.77
N LYS A 241 -13.60 9.61 5.91
CA LYS A 241 -12.68 9.60 4.78
C LYS A 241 -11.25 9.27 5.20
N LYS A 242 -10.73 9.95 6.23
CA LYS A 242 -9.39 9.69 6.78
C LYS A 242 -9.24 8.25 7.29
N SER A 243 -10.24 7.74 8.00
CA SER A 243 -10.24 6.36 8.53
C SER A 243 -10.21 5.33 7.40
N LEU A 244 -11.00 5.54 6.34
CA LEU A 244 -11.00 4.70 5.14
C LEU A 244 -9.64 4.75 4.43
N THR A 245 -9.07 5.94 4.24
CA THR A 245 -7.77 6.10 3.58
C THR A 245 -6.64 5.44 4.35
N ILE A 246 -6.63 5.51 5.69
CA ILE A 246 -5.62 4.80 6.50
C ILE A 246 -5.75 3.29 6.28
N TYR A 247 -6.96 2.74 6.40
CA TYR A 247 -7.18 1.30 6.23
C TYR A 247 -6.77 0.80 4.85
N TRP A 248 -7.17 1.50 3.78
CA TRP A 248 -6.84 1.07 2.42
C TRP A 248 -5.37 1.24 2.06
N LYS A 249 -4.70 2.28 2.59
CA LYS A 249 -3.23 2.39 2.47
C LYS A 249 -2.51 1.25 3.18
N ASP A 250 -2.93 0.89 4.39
CA ASP A 250 -2.34 -0.23 5.13
C ASP A 250 -2.62 -1.59 4.45
N MET A 251 -3.82 -1.77 3.87
CA MET A 251 -4.17 -2.93 3.06
C MET A 251 -3.27 -3.05 1.83
N VAL A 252 -3.03 -1.93 1.13
CA VAL A 252 -2.17 -1.92 -0.06
C VAL A 252 -0.72 -2.21 0.31
N ASP A 253 -0.18 -1.49 1.30
CA ASP A 253 1.19 -1.67 1.80
C ASP A 253 1.47 -3.14 2.15
N GLN A 254 0.53 -3.82 2.79
CA GLN A 254 0.70 -5.23 3.14
C GLN A 254 0.51 -6.21 2.00
N ALA A 255 -0.38 -5.92 1.05
CA ALA A 255 -0.52 -6.78 -0.11
C ALA A 255 0.76 -6.76 -0.95
N GLU A 256 1.42 -5.59 -1.05
CA GLU A 256 2.69 -5.41 -1.77
C GLU A 256 3.88 -5.99 -1.01
N LYS A 257 3.91 -5.89 0.34
CA LYS A 257 4.97 -6.48 1.17
C LYS A 257 4.92 -8.00 1.26
N ARG A 258 3.76 -8.62 1.02
CA ARG A 258 3.61 -10.07 1.11
C ARG A 258 4.14 -10.76 -0.16
N PRO A 259 4.72 -11.97 -0.04
CA PRO A 259 5.06 -12.80 -1.19
C PRO A 259 3.85 -12.95 -2.13
N GLN A 260 4.09 -12.97 -3.44
CA GLN A 260 3.04 -12.84 -4.46
C GLN A 260 1.82 -13.76 -4.25
N THR A 261 2.02 -15.01 -3.81
CA THR A 261 0.94 -15.99 -3.58
C THR A 261 0.07 -15.65 -2.38
N VAL A 262 0.66 -15.14 -1.29
CA VAL A 262 -0.08 -14.72 -0.09
C VAL A 262 -0.68 -13.33 -0.27
N GLY A 263 0.04 -12.43 -0.93
CA GLY A 263 -0.45 -11.11 -1.33
C GLY A 263 -1.64 -11.21 -2.30
N ALA A 264 -1.67 -12.21 -3.19
CA ALA A 264 -2.78 -12.44 -4.12
C ALA A 264 -4.13 -12.64 -3.41
N PHE A 265 -4.12 -13.30 -2.24
CA PHE A 265 -5.34 -13.44 -1.45
C PHE A 265 -5.86 -12.08 -0.95
N LEU A 266 -4.97 -11.21 -0.46
CA LEU A 266 -5.35 -9.85 -0.07
C LEU A 266 -5.83 -9.04 -1.28
N ARG A 267 -5.14 -9.12 -2.43
CA ARG A 267 -5.59 -8.45 -3.66
C ARG A 267 -7.00 -8.89 -4.03
N THR A 268 -7.26 -10.20 -4.07
CA THR A 268 -8.59 -10.78 -4.36
C THR A 268 -9.65 -10.29 -3.38
N ARG A 269 -9.35 -10.30 -2.07
CA ARG A 269 -10.27 -9.83 -1.01
C ARG A 269 -10.55 -8.33 -1.13
N SER A 270 -9.55 -7.56 -1.55
CA SER A 270 -9.61 -6.11 -1.74
C SER A 270 -10.30 -5.69 -3.04
N LEU A 271 -10.56 -6.58 -4.00
CA LEU A 271 -11.07 -6.20 -5.32
C LEU A 271 -12.37 -5.40 -5.23
N PHE A 272 -13.41 -5.96 -4.61
CA PHE A 272 -14.72 -5.30 -4.56
C PHE A 272 -14.72 -4.11 -3.58
N GLY A 273 -14.26 -4.33 -2.35
CA GLY A 273 -14.24 -3.28 -1.32
C GLY A 273 -13.33 -2.10 -1.70
N GLY A 274 -12.16 -2.39 -2.25
CA GLY A 274 -11.15 -1.39 -2.62
C GLY A 274 -11.54 -0.63 -3.87
N THR A 275 -12.20 -1.30 -4.83
CA THR A 275 -12.80 -0.63 -6.00
C THR A 275 -13.90 0.34 -5.57
N ASN A 276 -14.81 -0.10 -4.69
CA ASN A 276 -15.88 0.78 -4.19
C ASN A 276 -15.32 1.96 -3.40
N TYR A 277 -14.31 1.72 -2.54
CA TYR A 277 -13.59 2.77 -1.83
C TYR A 277 -12.97 3.79 -2.80
N ARG A 278 -12.17 3.32 -3.78
CA ARG A 278 -11.52 4.17 -4.77
C ARG A 278 -12.54 5.03 -5.50
N ARG A 279 -13.61 4.42 -6.03
CA ARG A 279 -14.66 5.13 -6.77
C ARG A 279 -15.48 6.11 -5.91
N MET A 280 -15.55 5.89 -4.60
CA MET A 280 -16.26 6.79 -3.68
C MET A 280 -15.37 7.95 -3.21
N ILE A 281 -14.13 7.67 -2.82
CA ILE A 281 -13.26 8.62 -2.11
C ILE A 281 -12.33 9.41 -3.03
N GLU A 282 -11.78 8.80 -4.08
CA GLU A 282 -10.82 9.48 -4.95
C GLU A 282 -11.40 10.78 -5.55
N PRO A 283 -12.69 10.86 -5.93
CA PRO A 283 -13.34 12.14 -6.27
C PRO A 283 -13.22 13.23 -5.20
N LEU A 284 -13.28 12.89 -3.91
CA LEU A 284 -13.14 13.86 -2.83
C LEU A 284 -11.69 14.31 -2.66
N ASP A 285 -10.72 13.41 -2.87
CA ASP A 285 -9.29 13.79 -2.90
C ASP A 285 -8.97 14.68 -4.11
N ILE A 286 -9.58 14.41 -5.26
CA ILE A 286 -9.52 15.26 -6.46
C ILE A 286 -10.08 16.65 -6.15
N ALA A 287 -11.26 16.76 -5.55
CA ALA A 287 -11.86 18.04 -5.18
C ALA A 287 -10.90 18.88 -4.31
N ASN A 288 -10.29 18.27 -3.29
CA ASN A 288 -9.29 18.92 -2.45
C ASN A 288 -8.03 19.34 -3.20
N TYR A 289 -7.60 18.54 -4.18
CA TYR A 289 -6.41 18.82 -4.98
C TYR A 289 -6.61 20.10 -5.81
N TYR A 290 -7.71 20.17 -6.56
CA TYR A 290 -8.02 21.33 -7.41
C TYR A 290 -8.45 22.56 -6.60
N ASN A 291 -9.05 22.40 -5.42
CA ASN A 291 -9.31 23.53 -4.50
C ASN A 291 -8.04 24.24 -4.02
N LYS A 292 -6.88 23.57 -4.06
CA LYS A 292 -5.58 24.19 -3.76
C LYS A 292 -5.00 24.95 -4.96
N GLY A 293 -5.70 25.01 -6.09
CA GLY A 293 -5.22 25.63 -7.33
C GLY A 293 -4.14 24.82 -8.03
N LEU A 294 -4.06 23.51 -7.76
CA LEU A 294 -3.15 22.59 -8.44
C LEU A 294 -3.81 22.06 -9.74
N SER A 295 -3.00 21.55 -10.66
CA SER A 295 -3.45 20.95 -11.91
C SER A 295 -2.70 19.64 -12.17
N ASP A 296 -3.21 18.85 -13.12
CA ASP A 296 -2.64 17.57 -13.54
C ASP A 296 -2.59 16.54 -12.39
N TYR A 297 -3.75 16.29 -11.78
CA TYR A 297 -3.90 15.34 -10.66
C TYR A 297 -3.38 13.95 -11.00
N ILE A 298 -3.63 13.45 -12.21
CA ILE A 298 -3.30 12.08 -12.60
C ILE A 298 -1.80 11.82 -12.52
N ASN A 299 -0.97 12.79 -12.93
CA ASN A 299 0.49 12.62 -12.91
C ASN A 299 1.14 13.14 -11.63
N ASN A 300 0.58 14.19 -11.00
CA ASN A 300 1.25 14.90 -9.92
C ASN A 300 0.57 14.81 -8.54
N GLY A 301 -0.69 14.35 -8.49
CA GLY A 301 -1.52 14.38 -7.28
C GLY A 301 -2.06 13.03 -6.83
N ARG A 302 -2.07 12.04 -7.72
CA ARG A 302 -2.67 10.74 -7.48
C ARG A 302 -1.83 9.95 -6.47
N SER A 303 -2.52 9.37 -5.49
CA SER A 303 -1.84 8.57 -4.47
C SER A 303 -1.66 7.13 -4.94
N GLU A 304 -0.46 6.59 -4.78
CA GLU A 304 -0.05 5.23 -5.19
C GLU A 304 -1.07 4.13 -4.81
N HIS A 305 -1.70 4.22 -3.64
CA HIS A 305 -2.68 3.21 -3.22
C HIS A 305 -3.92 3.14 -4.14
N TYR A 306 -4.34 4.23 -4.77
CA TYR A 306 -5.43 4.21 -5.77
C TYR A 306 -4.98 3.53 -7.05
N GLU A 307 -3.76 3.82 -7.50
CA GLU A 307 -3.17 3.21 -8.69
C GLU A 307 -3.05 1.69 -8.53
N LYS A 308 -2.55 1.23 -7.37
CA LYS A 308 -2.45 -0.20 -7.05
C LYS A 308 -3.82 -0.88 -7.01
N LEU A 309 -4.81 -0.27 -6.38
CA LEU A 309 -6.18 -0.80 -6.34
C LEU A 309 -6.81 -0.89 -7.74
N GLU A 310 -6.55 0.09 -8.60
CA GLU A 310 -6.99 0.07 -9.99
C GLU A 310 -6.26 -1.00 -10.81
N GLN A 311 -4.95 -1.10 -10.66
CA GLN A 311 -4.10 -2.09 -11.32
C GLN A 311 -4.57 -3.51 -11.02
N TRP A 312 -4.80 -3.85 -9.76
CA TRP A 312 -5.26 -5.20 -9.38
C TRP A 312 -6.62 -5.55 -9.97
N LEU A 313 -7.51 -4.57 -10.14
CA LEU A 313 -8.80 -4.79 -10.80
C LEU A 313 -8.62 -5.07 -12.30
N LYS A 314 -7.68 -4.39 -12.97
CA LYS A 314 -7.37 -4.62 -14.40
C LYS A 314 -6.78 -6.01 -14.62
N GLU A 315 -5.77 -6.38 -13.82
CA GLU A 315 -5.13 -7.71 -13.87
C GLU A 315 -6.14 -8.85 -13.66
N MET A 316 -7.12 -8.65 -12.78
CA MET A 316 -8.19 -9.64 -12.55
C MET A 316 -9.13 -9.76 -13.75
N LYS A 317 -9.54 -8.64 -14.36
CA LYS A 317 -10.40 -8.66 -15.56
C LYS A 317 -9.71 -9.27 -16.77
N GLU A 318 -8.39 -9.14 -16.88
CA GLU A 318 -7.60 -9.74 -17.97
C GLU A 318 -7.43 -11.25 -17.80
N THR A 319 -7.45 -11.74 -16.55
CA THR A 319 -7.34 -13.17 -16.24
C THR A 319 -8.68 -13.91 -16.33
N GLU A 320 -9.81 -13.21 -16.18
CA GLU A 320 -11.12 -13.73 -16.55
C GLU A 320 -11.29 -13.67 -18.09
N LYS A 321 -11.60 -14.80 -18.74
CA LYS A 321 -11.85 -14.82 -20.19
C LYS A 321 -12.88 -13.74 -20.56
N PRO A 322 -12.69 -13.00 -21.67
CA PRO A 322 -13.65 -12.00 -22.10
C PRO A 322 -15.00 -12.69 -22.37
N SER A 323 -15.98 -12.45 -21.50
CA SER A 323 -17.36 -12.76 -21.78
C SER A 323 -17.80 -11.90 -22.96
N SER A 324 -18.33 -12.56 -23.99
CA SER A 324 -18.60 -12.04 -25.33
C SER A 324 -19.80 -11.08 -25.41
N SER A 325 -20.04 -10.26 -24.39
CA SER A 325 -21.05 -9.20 -24.43
C SER A 325 -20.36 -7.85 -24.51
N SER A 326 -20.18 -7.34 -25.73
CA SER A 326 -19.62 -6.02 -26.04
C SER A 326 -20.51 -4.83 -25.65
N GLY A 327 -21.61 -5.08 -24.94
CA GLY A 327 -22.56 -4.07 -24.51
C GLY A 327 -22.78 -4.07 -22.99
N PRO A 328 -23.22 -2.93 -22.41
CA PRO A 328 -23.59 -2.87 -21.01
C PRO A 328 -24.76 -3.84 -20.73
N ASN A 329 -24.55 -4.79 -19.81
CA ASN A 329 -25.61 -5.68 -19.35
C ASN A 329 -26.80 -4.87 -18.83
N ASP A 330 -28.03 -5.32 -19.05
CA ASP A 330 -29.26 -4.56 -18.69
C ASP A 330 -29.31 -4.18 -17.21
N LEU A 331 -28.73 -5.00 -16.33
CA LEU A 331 -28.53 -4.71 -14.91
C LEU A 331 -27.69 -3.45 -14.67
N LYS A 332 -26.66 -3.20 -15.49
CA LYS A 332 -25.81 -2.01 -15.37
C LYS A 332 -26.61 -0.75 -15.73
N LYS A 333 -27.42 -0.82 -16.78
CA LYS A 333 -28.29 0.28 -17.20
C LYS A 333 -29.31 0.62 -16.12
N GLN A 334 -30.03 -0.38 -15.60
CA GLN A 334 -31.06 -0.19 -14.57
C GLN A 334 -30.51 0.40 -13.26
N ASN A 335 -29.24 0.14 -12.93
CA ASN A 335 -28.60 0.59 -11.70
C ASN A 335 -27.76 1.87 -11.86
N VAL A 336 -27.75 2.52 -13.02
CA VAL A 336 -26.86 3.67 -13.27
C VAL A 336 -27.08 4.82 -12.27
N LYS A 337 -28.32 5.03 -11.81
CA LYS A 337 -28.66 6.03 -10.79
C LYS A 337 -27.96 5.82 -9.44
N SER A 338 -27.78 4.56 -9.04
CA SER A 338 -27.13 4.20 -7.78
C SER A 338 -25.66 3.82 -7.96
N SER A 339 -25.17 3.79 -9.20
CA SER A 339 -23.79 3.42 -9.52
C SER A 339 -22.79 4.53 -9.20
N LEU A 340 -21.57 4.13 -8.85
CA LEU A 340 -20.41 5.02 -8.83
C LEU A 340 -19.76 5.01 -10.22
N THR A 341 -19.27 6.17 -10.65
CA THR A 341 -18.52 6.29 -11.90
C THR A 341 -17.35 5.32 -11.91
N GLU A 342 -17.20 4.57 -13.00
CA GLU A 342 -16.26 3.47 -13.08
C GLU A 342 -14.81 3.94 -13.06
N ASP A 343 -14.57 5.05 -13.77
CA ASP A 343 -13.36 5.85 -13.72
C ASP A 343 -13.42 6.81 -12.52
N SER A 344 -12.64 6.51 -11.50
CA SER A 344 -12.56 7.32 -10.28
C SER A 344 -11.81 8.65 -10.50
N CYS A 345 -11.07 8.79 -11.60
CA CYS A 345 -10.41 10.02 -12.03
C CYS A 345 -11.30 10.89 -12.94
N PHE A 346 -12.55 10.52 -13.18
CA PHE A 346 -13.49 11.29 -14.00
C PHE A 346 -13.49 12.80 -13.66
N TRP A 347 -13.55 13.14 -12.38
CA TRP A 347 -13.57 14.54 -11.95
C TRP A 347 -12.26 15.28 -12.23
N ALA A 348 -11.11 14.60 -12.23
CA ALA A 348 -9.85 15.24 -12.62
C ALA A 348 -9.91 15.65 -14.09
N HIS A 349 -10.47 14.81 -14.97
CA HIS A 349 -10.68 15.17 -16.37
C HIS A 349 -11.65 16.35 -16.54
N VAL A 350 -12.72 16.43 -15.73
CA VAL A 350 -13.64 17.59 -15.73
C VAL A 350 -12.90 18.87 -15.34
N GLU A 351 -12.06 18.84 -14.31
CA GLU A 351 -11.30 20.02 -13.85
C GLU A 351 -10.28 20.47 -14.89
N GLU A 352 -9.54 19.55 -15.52
CA GLU A 352 -8.64 19.90 -16.63
C GLU A 352 -9.40 20.53 -17.80
N ALA A 353 -10.59 20.01 -18.12
CA ALA A 353 -11.43 20.57 -19.18
C ALA A 353 -11.96 21.97 -18.82
N LEU A 354 -12.30 22.22 -17.55
CA LEU A 354 -12.65 23.55 -17.04
C LEU A 354 -11.48 24.52 -17.11
N ILE A 355 -10.28 24.11 -16.70
CA ILE A 355 -9.06 24.93 -16.81
C ILE A 355 -8.80 25.32 -18.27
N LEU A 356 -8.98 24.38 -19.21
CA LEU A 356 -8.88 24.68 -20.64
C LEU A 356 -9.95 25.69 -21.11
N CYS A 357 -11.19 25.59 -20.63
CA CYS A 357 -12.23 26.59 -20.91
C CYS A 357 -11.87 27.99 -20.37
N GLU A 358 -11.35 28.07 -19.14
CA GLU A 358 -10.90 29.33 -18.52
C GLU A 358 -9.75 29.97 -19.32
N LEU A 359 -8.80 29.16 -19.78
CA LEU A 359 -7.68 29.61 -20.63
C LEU A 359 -8.15 30.18 -21.97
N LEU A 360 -9.16 29.57 -22.60
CA LEU A 360 -9.70 29.99 -23.90
C LEU A 360 -10.61 31.22 -23.80
N THR A 361 -11.39 31.33 -22.72
CA THR A 361 -12.31 32.46 -22.51
C THR A 361 -11.63 33.68 -21.90
N GLY A 362 -10.45 33.51 -21.28
CA GLY A 362 -9.70 34.59 -20.64
C GLY A 362 -10.36 35.15 -19.37
N ARG A 363 -11.39 34.47 -18.83
CA ARG A 363 -12.02 34.80 -17.55
C ARG A 363 -11.13 34.29 -16.42
N GLU A 364 -10.58 35.20 -15.62
CA GLU A 364 -9.95 34.85 -14.34
C GLU A 364 -11.05 34.49 -13.32
N SER A 365 -10.90 33.36 -12.64
CA SER A 365 -11.64 33.10 -11.41
C SER A 365 -11.11 34.00 -10.29
N SER A 366 -12.02 34.63 -9.54
CA SER A 366 -11.70 35.63 -8.51
C SER A 366 -11.05 35.08 -7.24
N ALA A 367 -10.40 33.90 -7.32
CA ALA A 367 -9.82 33.19 -6.17
C ALA A 367 -8.29 33.02 -6.23
N MET A 368 -7.59 33.63 -7.21
CA MET A 368 -6.12 33.62 -7.24
C MET A 368 -5.50 34.90 -6.67
N ASN A 369 -4.58 34.71 -5.73
CA ASN A 369 -3.74 35.73 -5.11
C ASN A 369 -3.02 36.59 -6.17
N LYS A 370 -2.98 37.89 -5.89
CA LYS A 370 -2.51 39.01 -6.73
C LYS A 370 -1.00 39.08 -7.01
N GLU A 371 -0.25 37.98 -6.98
CA GLU A 371 1.22 38.06 -7.03
C GLU A 371 1.89 37.51 -8.29
N SER A 372 1.13 36.89 -9.21
CA SER A 372 1.63 36.41 -10.52
C SER A 372 1.19 37.27 -11.71
N SER A 373 0.84 38.54 -11.47
CA SER A 373 0.32 39.48 -12.49
C SER A 373 1.39 40.09 -13.41
N LYS A 374 2.35 39.30 -13.95
CA LYS A 374 3.33 39.78 -14.95
C LYS A 374 3.75 38.71 -15.98
N LYS A 375 2.81 38.22 -16.80
CA LYS A 375 3.01 37.89 -18.25
C LYS A 375 1.73 37.28 -18.83
N LYS A 376 0.78 38.10 -19.30
CA LYS A 376 -0.38 37.63 -20.06
C LYS A 376 0.01 37.56 -21.55
N ARG A 377 0.52 36.41 -22.01
CA ARG A 377 0.60 36.11 -23.45
C ARG A 377 -0.78 35.59 -23.86
N LYS A 378 -1.46 36.30 -24.76
CA LYS A 378 -2.58 35.74 -25.52
C LYS A 378 -2.10 34.41 -26.11
N ALA A 379 -2.83 33.32 -25.87
CA ALA A 379 -2.51 32.03 -26.46
C ALA A 379 -2.35 32.21 -27.98
N SER A 380 -1.34 31.59 -28.59
CA SER A 380 -1.21 31.68 -30.04
C SER A 380 -2.40 30.95 -30.68
N ALA A 381 -2.76 31.28 -31.93
CA ALA A 381 -3.85 30.59 -32.63
C ALA A 381 -3.63 29.06 -32.69
N MET A 382 -2.37 28.60 -32.68
CA MET A 382 -2.03 27.18 -32.59
C MET A 382 -2.32 26.58 -31.21
N ASP A 383 -2.10 27.33 -30.14
CA ASP A 383 -2.41 26.90 -28.77
C ASP A 383 -3.92 26.83 -28.52
N GLU A 384 -4.68 27.74 -29.13
CA GLU A 384 -6.15 27.73 -29.10
C GLU A 384 -6.72 26.49 -29.80
N GLU A 385 -6.24 26.17 -31.00
CA GLU A 385 -6.69 24.99 -31.76
C GLU A 385 -6.35 23.68 -31.02
N SER A 386 -5.13 23.60 -30.47
CA SER A 386 -4.69 22.46 -29.63
C SER A 386 -5.58 22.28 -28.40
N SER A 387 -5.96 23.38 -27.74
CA SER A 387 -6.83 23.35 -26.56
C SER A 387 -8.26 22.92 -26.92
N LYS A 388 -8.81 23.41 -28.04
CA LYS A 388 -10.11 22.95 -28.56
C LYS A 388 -10.11 21.46 -28.89
N LYS A 389 -9.03 20.95 -29.48
CA LYS A 389 -8.88 19.52 -29.75
C LYS A 389 -8.96 18.69 -28.47
N LYS A 390 -8.27 19.09 -27.40
CA LYS A 390 -8.34 18.41 -26.09
C LYS A 390 -9.75 18.42 -25.49
N LEU A 391 -10.52 19.50 -25.70
CA LEU A 391 -11.92 19.55 -25.25
C LEU A 391 -12.81 18.58 -26.04
N VAL A 392 -12.58 18.42 -27.34
CA VAL A 392 -13.26 17.40 -28.17
C VAL A 392 -12.86 15.97 -27.75
N GLU A 393 -11.59 15.75 -27.40
CA GLU A 393 -11.14 14.46 -26.85
C GLU A 393 -11.85 14.14 -25.53
N PHE A 394 -11.99 15.13 -24.64
CA PHE A 394 -12.75 14.98 -23.40
C PHE A 394 -14.25 14.71 -23.65
N GLU A 395 -14.86 15.41 -24.61
CA GLU A 395 -16.23 15.15 -25.05
C GLU A 395 -16.45 13.69 -25.49
N ASN A 396 -15.56 13.18 -26.35
CA ASN A 396 -15.61 11.81 -26.83
C ASN A 396 -15.41 10.79 -25.70
N TYR A 397 -14.53 11.09 -24.75
CA TYR A 397 -14.33 10.30 -23.54
C TYR A 397 -15.62 10.19 -22.72
N VAL A 398 -16.31 11.31 -22.46
CA VAL A 398 -17.59 11.31 -21.72
C VAL A 398 -18.66 10.53 -22.47
N TYR A 399 -18.75 10.71 -23.79
CA TYR A 399 -19.68 9.96 -24.63
C TYR A 399 -19.45 8.45 -24.54
N GLY A 400 -18.19 8.01 -24.58
CA GLY A 400 -17.81 6.60 -24.42
C GLY A 400 -18.21 6.03 -23.06
N LEU A 401 -18.06 6.80 -21.98
CA LEU A 401 -18.54 6.39 -20.65
C LEU A 401 -20.06 6.28 -20.59
N MET A 402 -20.78 7.25 -21.16
CA MET A 402 -22.25 7.21 -21.21
C MET A 402 -22.76 6.00 -21.99
N LYS A 403 -22.18 5.71 -23.17
CA LYS A 403 -22.54 4.52 -23.98
C LYS A 403 -22.45 3.23 -23.16
N ASN A 404 -21.46 3.14 -22.29
CA ASN A 404 -21.20 1.98 -21.45
C ASN A 404 -21.92 2.03 -20.08
N TYR A 405 -22.77 3.03 -19.83
CA TYR A 405 -23.37 3.33 -18.52
C TYR A 405 -22.33 3.27 -17.38
N ALA A 406 -21.14 3.78 -17.68
CA ALA A 406 -19.96 3.74 -16.82
C ALA A 406 -19.79 5.03 -16.01
N VAL A 407 -20.64 6.03 -16.23
CA VAL A 407 -20.66 7.30 -15.49
C VAL A 407 -21.98 7.50 -14.76
N SER A 408 -21.89 7.95 -13.51
CA SER A 408 -23.05 8.24 -12.66
C SER A 408 -23.93 9.34 -13.28
N SER A 409 -25.24 9.23 -13.11
CA SER A 409 -26.19 10.26 -13.56
C SER A 409 -26.06 11.59 -12.81
N GLU A 410 -25.28 11.63 -11.71
CA GLU A 410 -25.09 12.85 -10.91
C GLU A 410 -24.37 13.98 -11.68
N ILE A 411 -23.63 13.64 -12.74
CA ILE A 411 -22.95 14.63 -13.58
C ILE A 411 -23.94 15.59 -14.22
N PHE A 412 -25.21 15.17 -14.42
CA PHE A 412 -26.26 15.99 -15.03
C PHE A 412 -27.02 16.88 -14.03
N LEU A 413 -26.60 16.89 -12.75
CA LEU A 413 -27.22 17.77 -11.77
C LEU A 413 -26.96 19.24 -12.12
N PRO A 414 -27.95 20.14 -11.98
CA PRO A 414 -27.84 21.51 -12.49
C PRO A 414 -26.65 22.30 -11.95
N LYS A 415 -26.23 22.02 -10.71
CA LYS A 415 -25.11 22.70 -10.05
C LYS A 415 -23.78 21.95 -10.16
N SER A 416 -23.72 20.92 -11.00
CA SER A 416 -22.51 20.11 -11.14
C SER A 416 -21.42 20.84 -11.94
N SER A 417 -20.15 20.64 -11.57
CA SER A 417 -19.00 21.12 -12.34
C SER A 417 -19.00 20.59 -13.78
N PHE A 418 -19.55 19.40 -14.04
CA PHE A 418 -19.70 18.90 -15.40
C PHE A 418 -20.71 19.74 -16.21
N MET A 419 -21.84 20.12 -15.60
CA MET A 419 -22.82 21.00 -16.26
C MET A 419 -22.28 22.43 -16.42
N LYS A 420 -21.42 22.90 -15.51
CA LYS A 420 -20.67 24.15 -15.67
C LYS A 420 -19.75 24.06 -16.91
N TRP A 421 -18.93 23.01 -16.98
CA TRP A 421 -18.07 22.76 -18.14
C TRP A 421 -18.88 22.74 -19.44
N TRP A 422 -20.00 22.03 -19.45
CA TRP A 422 -20.86 21.93 -20.63
C TRP A 422 -21.38 23.29 -21.12
N GLY A 423 -21.72 24.19 -20.20
CA GLY A 423 -22.10 25.56 -20.52
C GLY A 423 -20.97 26.32 -21.21
N GLU A 424 -19.78 26.32 -20.60
CA GLU A 424 -18.60 27.03 -21.13
C GLU A 424 -18.11 26.44 -22.46
N TYR A 425 -18.07 25.12 -22.56
CA TYR A 425 -17.69 24.40 -23.77
C TYR A 425 -18.60 24.78 -24.95
N ARG A 426 -19.92 24.87 -24.71
CA ARG A 426 -20.87 25.29 -25.74
C ARG A 426 -20.62 26.73 -26.20
N GLU A 427 -20.31 27.64 -25.28
CA GLU A 427 -19.98 29.03 -25.62
C GLU A 427 -18.71 29.10 -26.49
N ILE A 428 -17.69 28.30 -26.17
CA ILE A 428 -16.42 28.25 -26.91
C ILE A 428 -16.59 27.64 -28.30
N MET A 429 -17.37 26.56 -28.42
CA MET A 429 -17.57 25.84 -29.68
C MET A 429 -18.61 26.48 -30.59
N GLY A 430 -19.51 27.31 -30.05
CA GLY A 430 -20.52 28.05 -30.81
C GLY A 430 -21.36 27.15 -31.72
N THR A 431 -21.40 27.47 -33.02
CA THR A 431 -22.15 26.71 -34.04
C THR A 431 -21.53 25.35 -34.37
N SER A 432 -20.26 25.11 -34.00
CA SER A 432 -19.57 23.83 -34.17
C SER A 432 -19.95 22.80 -33.09
N CYS A 433 -20.81 23.15 -32.14
CA CYS A 433 -21.31 22.26 -31.08
C CYS A 433 -22.49 21.38 -31.57
N SER A 434 -22.24 20.62 -32.66
CA SER A 434 -23.18 19.68 -33.28
C SER A 434 -22.77 18.22 -33.08
N SER A 435 -22.16 17.90 -31.93
CA SER A 435 -21.71 16.54 -31.61
C SER A 435 -22.87 15.64 -31.13
N PRO A 436 -22.68 14.30 -31.15
CA PRO A 436 -23.61 13.34 -30.55
C PRO A 436 -23.87 13.62 -29.06
N LEU A 437 -22.83 13.97 -28.29
CA LEU A 437 -22.99 14.32 -26.88
C LEU A 437 -23.82 15.61 -26.72
N ALA A 438 -23.60 16.61 -27.58
CA ALA A 438 -24.34 17.87 -27.53
C ALA A 438 -25.84 17.67 -27.71
N ASN A 439 -26.23 16.80 -28.65
CA ASN A 439 -27.64 16.49 -28.88
C ASN A 439 -28.26 15.75 -27.69
N LEU A 440 -27.49 14.89 -27.02
CA LEU A 440 -27.95 14.18 -25.83
C LEU A 440 -28.16 15.12 -24.64
N ILE A 441 -27.20 16.00 -24.33
CA ILE A 441 -27.25 16.88 -23.14
C ILE A 441 -28.20 18.08 -23.35
N LYS A 442 -28.46 18.51 -24.60
CA LYS A 442 -29.42 19.59 -24.88
C LYS A 442 -30.86 19.22 -24.47
N ASN A 443 -31.25 17.96 -24.61
CA ASN A 443 -32.58 17.49 -24.22
C ASN A 443 -32.59 17.06 -22.75
N VAL A 444 -33.19 17.89 -21.89
CA VAL A 444 -33.29 17.63 -20.44
C VAL A 444 -33.99 16.30 -20.13
N GLU A 445 -34.88 15.82 -21.01
CA GLU A 445 -35.55 14.52 -20.80
C GLU A 445 -34.57 13.36 -20.91
N ASN A 446 -33.53 13.47 -21.76
CA ASN A 446 -32.49 12.46 -21.88
C ASN A 446 -31.73 12.26 -20.57
N HIS A 447 -31.58 13.30 -19.73
CA HIS A 447 -30.93 13.17 -18.42
C HIS A 447 -31.74 12.24 -17.50
N LYS A 448 -33.07 12.36 -17.53
CA LYS A 448 -33.97 11.49 -16.76
C LYS A 448 -33.98 10.08 -17.33
N GLU A 449 -34.06 9.92 -18.65
CA GLU A 449 -34.00 8.61 -19.30
C GLU A 449 -32.66 7.90 -19.04
N TYR A 450 -31.55 8.64 -19.05
CA TYR A 450 -30.25 8.10 -18.69
C TYR A 450 -30.27 7.59 -17.26
N SER A 451 -30.77 8.41 -16.30
CA SER A 451 -30.88 7.99 -14.90
C SER A 451 -31.78 6.76 -14.68
N LYS A 452 -32.76 6.52 -15.56
CA LYS A 452 -33.62 5.33 -15.53
C LYS A 452 -33.02 4.12 -16.24
N GLY A 453 -31.89 4.28 -16.94
CA GLY A 453 -31.31 3.22 -17.75
C GLY A 453 -32.00 2.98 -19.09
N THR A 454 -32.88 3.89 -19.53
CA THR A 454 -33.72 3.71 -20.72
C THR A 454 -33.26 4.50 -21.94
N LEU A 455 -32.32 5.43 -21.77
CA LEU A 455 -31.83 6.26 -22.88
C LEU A 455 -31.09 5.43 -23.92
N VAL A 456 -31.52 5.47 -25.18
CA VAL A 456 -30.79 4.85 -26.29
C VAL A 456 -29.71 5.81 -26.77
N ILE A 457 -28.45 5.40 -26.63
CA ILE A 457 -27.29 6.18 -27.09
C ILE A 457 -26.85 5.63 -28.46
N PRO A 458 -26.87 6.45 -29.53
CA PRO A 458 -26.51 6.01 -30.89
C PRO A 458 -25.08 5.45 -30.98
N GLU A 459 -24.80 4.68 -32.04
CA GLU A 459 -23.43 4.38 -32.44
C GLU A 459 -22.90 5.51 -33.33
N MET A 460 -21.62 5.88 -33.17
CA MET A 460 -20.96 6.89 -34.01
C MET A 460 -20.69 6.35 -35.40
#